data_AF-A0A845ZL46-F1
#
_entry.id   AF-A0A845ZL46-F1
#
_cell.length_a   1.000
_cell.length_b   1.000
_cell.length_c   1.000
_cell.angle_alpha   90.00
_cell.angle_beta   90.00
_cell.angle_gamma   90.00
#
_symmetry.space_group_name_H-M   'P 1'
#
loop_
_entity.id
_entity.type
_entity.pdbx_description
1 polymer ?
#
loop_
_entity_poly.entity_id
_entity_poly.type
_entity_poly.pdbx_seq_one_letter_code
_entity_poly.pdbx_strand_id
1 'polypeptide(L)'
;METLNYNELVQKILKAHAINLNDDQTEVQMIFDSERNHYLVMVVGWYDQRREYGSLIHIDIKDNKIWIQSDGTEVGVANELVEAGEIGR
;
A
#
# COMPACT_ATOMS: atom_id res chain seq x y z
N MET A 1 -12.41 -7.22 23.75
CA MET A 1 -12.52 -6.27 22.62
C MET A 1 -11.22 -6.44 21.86
N GLU A 2 -11.26 -7.09 20.70
CA GLU A 2 -10.04 -7.30 19.90
C GLU A 2 -9.47 -5.93 19.52
N THR A 3 -8.23 -5.67 19.93
CA THR A 3 -7.49 -4.50 19.51
C THR A 3 -7.23 -4.62 18.01
N LEU A 4 -7.74 -3.69 17.22
CA LEU A 4 -7.56 -3.69 15.78
C LEU A 4 -6.06 -3.61 15.45
N ASN A 5 -5.58 -4.54 14.63
CA ASN A 5 -4.18 -4.61 14.23
C ASN A 5 -3.96 -3.82 12.92
N TYR A 6 -3.44 -2.60 13.00
CA TYR A 6 -3.17 -1.78 11.81
C TYR A 6 -2.22 -2.43 10.82
N ASN A 7 -1.26 -3.22 11.29
CA ASN A 7 -0.34 -3.93 10.41
C ASN A 7 -1.09 -4.96 9.53
N GLU A 8 -2.07 -5.67 10.10
CA GLU A 8 -2.91 -6.60 9.35
C GLU A 8 -3.85 -5.88 8.39
N LEU A 9 -4.48 -4.79 8.85
CA LEU A 9 -5.39 -3.98 8.03
C LEU A 9 -4.67 -3.40 6.80
N VAL A 10 -3.53 -2.75 7.01
CA VAL A 10 -2.73 -2.14 5.93
C VAL A 10 -2.25 -3.19 4.95
N GLN A 11 -1.73 -4.33 5.42
CA GLN A 11 -1.33 -5.42 4.53
C GLN A 11 -2.50 -5.97 3.72
N LYS A 12 -3.70 -6.07 4.31
CA LYS A 12 -4.90 -6.53 3.61
C LYS A 12 -5.30 -5.58 2.48
N ILE A 13 -5.34 -4.28 2.76
CA ILE A 13 -5.66 -3.24 1.77
C ILE A 13 -4.63 -3.26 0.63
N LEU A 14 -3.34 -3.25 0.94
CA LEU A 14 -2.28 -3.26 -0.07
C LEU A 14 -2.30 -4.52 -0.93
N LYS A 15 -2.55 -5.70 -0.33
CA LYS A 15 -2.73 -6.94 -1.08
C LYS A 15 -3.93 -6.84 -2.03
N ALA A 16 -5.04 -6.25 -1.61
CA ALA A 16 -6.22 -6.09 -2.45
C ALA A 16 -5.93 -5.24 -3.69
N HIS A 17 -5.20 -4.14 -3.54
CA HIS A 17 -4.76 -3.32 -4.68
C HIS A 17 -3.79 -4.05 -5.60
N ALA A 18 -2.90 -4.90 -5.08
CA ALA A 18 -1.88 -5.56 -5.88
C ALA A 18 -2.39 -6.70 -6.80
N ILE A 19 -3.57 -7.28 -6.52
CA ILE A 19 -4.05 -8.52 -7.17
C ILE A 19 -4.18 -8.41 -8.71
N ASN A 20 -4.47 -7.23 -9.25
CA ASN A 20 -4.75 -7.05 -10.69
C ASN A 20 -3.82 -6.06 -11.39
N LEU A 21 -2.65 -5.77 -10.82
CA LEU A 21 -1.75 -4.73 -11.33
C LEU A 21 -0.56 -5.28 -12.11
N ASN A 22 -0.35 -6.60 -12.13
CA ASN A 22 0.70 -7.21 -12.95
C ASN A 22 0.31 -7.18 -14.42
N ASP A 23 1.27 -6.87 -15.29
CA ASP A 23 1.16 -7.03 -16.73
C ASP A 23 2.42 -7.70 -17.30
N ASP A 24 2.47 -7.91 -18.62
CA ASP A 24 3.59 -8.60 -19.28
C ASP A 24 4.92 -7.84 -19.23
N GLN A 25 4.89 -6.54 -18.89
CA GLN A 25 6.04 -5.62 -18.97
C GLN A 25 6.52 -5.13 -17.59
N THR A 26 5.65 -5.21 -16.58
CA THR A 26 5.89 -4.70 -15.23
C THR A 26 5.43 -5.68 -14.15
N GLU A 27 6.24 -5.79 -13.12
CA GLU A 27 5.98 -6.59 -11.93
C GLU A 27 5.53 -5.68 -10.78
N VAL A 28 4.51 -6.12 -10.05
CA VAL A 28 4.13 -5.53 -8.78
C VAL A 28 4.76 -6.28 -7.62
N GLN A 29 5.60 -5.56 -6.88
CA GLN A 29 6.30 -6.07 -5.71
C GLN A 29 5.71 -5.48 -4.43
N MET A 30 5.32 -6.34 -3.49
CA MET A 30 4.90 -5.94 -2.16
C MET A 30 6.08 -6.01 -1.19
N ILE A 31 6.37 -4.91 -0.51
CA ILE A 31 7.46 -4.81 0.46
C ILE A 31 6.85 -4.46 1.80
N PHE A 32 6.81 -5.44 2.71
CA PHE A 32 6.26 -5.29 4.05
C PHE A 32 7.36 -5.47 5.09
N ASP A 33 7.80 -4.37 5.66
CA ASP A 33 8.63 -4.34 6.86
C ASP A 33 7.70 -4.17 8.07
N SER A 34 7.21 -5.29 8.60
CA SER A 34 6.32 -5.27 9.77
C SER A 34 7.03 -5.01 11.10
N GLU A 35 8.36 -5.07 11.13
CA GLU A 35 9.13 -4.72 12.33
C GLU A 35 9.25 -3.21 12.49
N ARG A 36 9.37 -2.49 11.36
CA ARG A 36 9.51 -1.03 11.32
C ARG A 36 8.26 -0.31 10.83
N ASN A 37 7.22 -1.07 10.51
CA ASN A 37 5.92 -0.62 10.03
C ASN A 37 5.98 0.21 8.74
N HIS A 38 6.72 -0.28 7.73
CA HIS A 38 6.77 0.29 6.39
C HIS A 38 6.15 -0.68 5.38
N TYR A 39 5.18 -0.20 4.61
CA TYR A 39 4.41 -1.03 3.70
C TYR A 39 4.31 -0.37 2.33
N LEU A 40 4.82 -1.05 1.31
CA LEU A 40 4.90 -0.52 -0.04
C LEU A 40 4.33 -1.49 -1.06
N VAL A 41 3.71 -0.93 -2.09
CA VAL A 41 3.42 -1.57 -3.37
C VAL A 41 4.26 -0.84 -4.41
N MET A 42 5.18 -1.57 -5.03
CA MET A 42 6.13 -1.06 -6.02
C MET A 42 5.78 -1.61 -7.40
N VAL A 43 5.91 -0.78 -8.43
CA VAL A 43 5.93 -1.21 -9.82
C VAL A 43 7.38 -1.26 -10.29
N VAL A 44 7.80 -2.40 -10.83
CA VAL A 44 9.18 -2.67 -11.24
C VAL A 44 9.17 -3.34 -12.61
N GLY A 45 9.72 -2.69 -13.62
CA GLY A 45 9.72 -3.26 -14.96
C GLY A 45 10.32 -2.33 -16.01
N TRP A 46 9.92 -2.56 -17.25
CA TRP A 46 10.33 -1.75 -18.39
C TRP A 46 9.19 -1.67 -19.40
N TYR A 47 8.89 -0.48 -19.90
CA TYR A 47 7.95 -0.28 -20.99
C TYR A 47 8.66 0.41 -22.15
N ASP A 48 8.74 -0.24 -23.32
CA ASP A 48 9.42 0.28 -24.52
C ASP A 48 10.76 1.00 -24.23
N GLN A 49 11.67 0.29 -23.53
CA GLN A 49 13.00 0.79 -23.09
C GLN A 49 12.98 1.89 -22.01
N ARG A 50 11.82 2.33 -21.53
CA ARG A 50 11.69 3.19 -20.37
C ARG A 50 11.65 2.36 -19.09
N ARG A 51 12.42 2.76 -18.08
CA ARG A 51 12.39 2.13 -16.76
C ARG A 51 11.09 2.49 -16.05
N GLU A 52 10.30 1.48 -15.70
CA GLU A 52 9.21 1.62 -14.74
C GLU A 52 9.72 1.21 -13.36
N TYR A 53 9.83 2.19 -12.47
CA TYR A 53 10.32 1.96 -11.11
C TYR A 53 9.80 3.03 -10.17
N GLY A 54 8.86 2.65 -9.29
CA GLY A 54 8.28 3.58 -8.35
C GLY A 54 7.30 2.92 -7.39
N SER A 55 7.00 3.64 -6.30
CA SER A 55 5.97 3.23 -5.36
C SER A 55 4.61 3.69 -5.86
N LEU A 56 3.70 2.75 -6.09
CA LEU A 56 2.30 3.04 -6.35
C LEU A 56 1.59 3.42 -5.05
N ILE A 57 1.87 2.69 -3.97
CA ILE A 57 1.34 2.99 -2.63
C ILE A 57 2.47 2.83 -1.62
N HIS A 58 2.59 3.79 -0.69
CA HIS A 58 3.48 3.71 0.45
C HIS A 58 2.76 4.19 1.71
N ILE A 59 2.63 3.30 2.68
CA ILE A 59 2.08 3.56 4.00
C ILE A 59 3.13 3.30 5.08
N ASP A 60 3.18 4.18 6.07
CA ASP A 60 3.84 3.92 7.35
C ASP A 60 2.82 3.84 8.48
N ILE A 61 3.11 3.08 9.54
CA ILE A 61 2.41 3.20 10.82
C ILE A 61 3.38 3.79 11.85
N LYS A 62 3.06 5.00 12.33
CA LYS A 62 3.89 5.75 13.29
C LYS A 62 2.99 6.26 14.42
N ASP A 63 3.43 6.09 15.66
CA ASP A 63 2.69 6.50 16.87
C ASP A 63 1.24 6.01 16.88
N ASN A 64 1.04 4.76 16.44
CA ASN A 64 -0.28 4.14 16.30
C ASN A 64 -1.24 4.96 15.40
N LYS A 65 -0.70 5.54 14.33
CA LYS A 65 -1.45 6.24 13.27
C LYS A 65 -0.94 5.80 11.92
N ILE A 66 -1.84 5.80 10.94
CA ILE A 66 -1.54 5.47 9.55
C ILE A 66 -1.11 6.74 8.82
N TRP A 67 0.04 6.69 8.16
CA TRP A 67 0.60 7.76 7.35
C TRP A 67 0.66 7.31 5.90
N ILE A 68 -0.08 7.99 5.03
CA ILE A 68 -0.02 7.75 3.58
C ILE A 68 1.09 8.64 3.02
N GLN A 69 2.21 8.02 2.64
CA GLN A 69 3.36 8.71 2.05
C GLN A 69 3.19 8.93 0.54
N SER A 70 2.59 7.94 -0.12
CA SER A 70 2.26 7.98 -1.55
C SER A 70 1.00 7.16 -1.80
N ASP A 71 0.12 7.67 -2.65
CA ASP A 71 -1.08 6.98 -3.11
C ASP A 71 -1.35 7.37 -4.58
N GLY A 72 -0.97 6.47 -5.48
CA GLY A 72 -1.19 6.60 -6.91
C GLY A 72 -2.48 5.93 -7.39
N THR A 73 -3.40 5.56 -6.49
CA THR A 73 -4.68 4.93 -6.86
C THR A 73 -5.76 5.98 -7.15
N GLU A 74 -6.67 5.70 -8.08
CA GLU A 74 -7.78 6.64 -8.39
C GLU A 74 -8.83 6.70 -7.28
N VAL A 75 -9.11 5.55 -6.63
CA VAL A 75 -10.09 5.45 -5.54
C VAL A 75 -9.53 5.99 -4.22
N GLY A 76 -8.22 5.92 -4.03
CA GLY A 76 -7.52 6.38 -2.84
C GLY A 76 -7.60 5.39 -1.69
N VAL A 77 -6.44 4.94 -1.22
CA VAL A 77 -6.25 4.09 -0.03
C VAL A 77 -6.81 4.78 1.22
N ALA A 78 -6.82 6.12 1.23
CA ALA A 78 -7.42 6.90 2.31
C ALA A 78 -8.92 6.60 2.50
N ASN A 79 -9.68 6.40 1.41
CA ASN A 79 -11.11 6.12 1.51
C ASN A 79 -11.37 4.74 2.11
N GLU A 80 -10.58 3.73 1.73
CA GLU A 80 -10.69 2.38 2.31
C GLU A 80 -10.37 2.37 3.81
N LEU A 81 -9.42 3.20 4.25
CA LEU A 81 -9.09 3.39 5.66
C LEU A 81 -10.19 4.11 6.44
N VAL A 82 -10.90 5.08 5.82
CA VAL A 82 -12.09 5.72 6.40
C VAL A 82 -13.22 4.71 6.55
N GLU A 83 -13.51 3.92 5.52
CA GLU A 83 -14.55 2.89 5.54
C GLU A 83 -14.27 1.79 6.57
N ALA A 84 -12.99 1.46 6.78
CA ALA A 84 -12.55 0.57 7.84
C ALA A 84 -12.66 1.17 9.26
N GLY A 85 -12.91 2.49 9.38
CA GLY A 85 -13.15 3.19 10.65
C GLY A 85 -11.95 3.92 11.25
N GLU A 86 -10.85 4.12 10.50
CA GLU A 86 -9.53 4.49 11.08
C GLU A 86 -9.03 5.91 10.76
N ILE A 87 -9.69 6.65 9.87
CA ILE A 87 -9.40 8.08 9.67
C ILE A 87 -10.52 8.89 10.35
N GLY A 88 -10.27 9.34 11.58
CA GLY A 88 -11.22 10.16 12.35
C GLY A 88 -11.11 10.12 13.88
N ARG A 89 -10.10 9.45 14.46
CA ARG A 89 -9.81 9.45 15.90
C ARG A 89 -8.49 10.14 16.23
#